data_AF-A0A8B6C732-F1
#
_entry.id   AF-A0A8B6C732-F1
#
_cell.length_a   1.000
_cell.length_b   1.000
_cell.length_c   1.000
_cell.angle_alpha   90.00
_cell.angle_beta   90.00
_cell.angle_gamma   90.00
#
_symmetry.space_group_name_H-M   'P 1'
#
loop_
_entity.id
_entity.type
_entity.pdbx_description
1 polymer ?
#
loop_
_entity_poly.entity_id
_entity_poly.type
_entity_poly.pdbx_seq_one_letter_code
_entity_poly.pdbx_strand_id
1 'polypeptide(L)'
;MIRCQLATTKTTFSGSLVSEDIDDSIPPPLLQLVKMIEHGPDIKSQLDNVSTKSDLAVAQLLMFNYHPNSQKVTVQQRHSADRETPFCVYLGLLLFAKTRKRHLIDTLFQHGLCISYDRVREISTQLGEAVVERYLNEGVVCPPLLKGKCLPQLQSTT
;
A
#
# COMPACT_ATOMS: atom_id res chain seq x y z
N MET A 1 -12.40 0.61 -13.89
CA MET A 1 -12.72 0.45 -15.32
C MET A 1 -11.99 1.47 -16.20
N ILE A 2 -12.22 2.77 -16.04
CA ILE A 2 -11.61 3.84 -16.86
C ILE A 2 -10.07 3.83 -16.81
N ARG A 3 -9.47 3.68 -15.63
CA ARG A 3 -8.00 3.58 -15.48
C ARG A 3 -7.40 2.39 -16.26
N CYS A 4 -8.08 1.25 -16.29
CA CYS A 4 -7.62 0.07 -17.03
C CYS A 4 -7.67 0.29 -18.55
N GLN A 5 -8.71 0.98 -19.04
CA GLN A 5 -8.84 1.34 -20.45
C GLN A 5 -7.80 2.38 -20.87
N LEU A 6 -7.56 3.41 -20.04
CA LEU A 6 -6.49 4.39 -20.24
C LEU A 6 -5.10 3.73 -20.30
N ALA A 7 -4.84 2.69 -19.51
CA ALA A 7 -3.57 1.97 -19.53
C ALA A 7 -3.37 1.07 -20.77
N THR A 8 -4.46 0.68 -21.43
CA THR A 8 -4.42 -0.22 -22.60
C THR A 8 -4.39 0.56 -23.92
N THR A 9 -4.95 1.76 -23.93
CA THR A 9 -5.07 2.60 -25.12
C THR A 9 -3.74 3.32 -25.37
N LYS A 10 -3.04 2.97 -26.45
CA LYS A 10 -1.84 3.70 -26.90
C LYS A 10 -2.28 4.80 -27.86
N THR A 11 -2.08 6.05 -27.48
CA THR A 11 -2.38 7.19 -28.36
C THR A 11 -1.11 7.89 -28.81
N THR A 12 -1.11 8.34 -30.06
CA THR A 12 -0.02 9.09 -30.68
C THR A 12 -0.44 10.56 -30.75
N PHE A 13 -0.45 11.24 -29.61
CA PHE A 13 -0.80 12.66 -29.58
C PHE A 13 0.43 13.51 -29.96
N SER A 14 0.41 14.08 -31.16
CA SER A 14 1.51 14.90 -31.72
C SER A 14 1.58 16.33 -31.14
N GLY A 15 0.84 16.63 -30.06
CA GLY A 15 0.89 17.95 -29.40
C GLY A 15 0.08 19.05 -30.09
N SER A 16 -0.71 18.74 -31.12
CA SER A 16 -1.61 19.68 -31.80
C SER A 16 -3.07 19.29 -31.56
N LEU A 17 -3.89 20.26 -31.15
CA LEU A 17 -5.34 20.12 -30.96
C LEU A 17 -6.13 20.43 -32.24
N VAL A 18 -5.46 20.43 -33.39
CA VAL A 18 -6.00 20.84 -34.69
C VAL A 18 -6.01 19.65 -35.63
N SER A 19 -6.95 18.72 -35.47
CA SER A 19 -7.46 17.94 -36.60
C SER A 19 -8.79 17.30 -36.28
N GLU A 20 -9.54 16.98 -37.33
CA GLU A 20 -10.87 16.37 -37.33
C GLU A 20 -10.84 14.89 -36.85
N ASP A 21 -9.67 14.37 -36.48
CA ASP A 21 -9.43 12.98 -36.05
C ASP A 21 -9.60 12.77 -34.52
N ILE A 22 -10.16 13.76 -33.82
CA ILE A 22 -10.26 13.76 -32.35
C ILE A 22 -11.27 12.70 -31.87
N ASP A 23 -12.34 12.46 -32.63
CA ASP A 23 -13.48 11.65 -32.20
C ASP A 23 -13.16 10.14 -32.08
N ASP A 24 -12.24 9.60 -32.89
CA ASP A 24 -11.89 8.18 -32.88
C ASP A 24 -10.80 7.81 -31.87
N SER A 25 -10.11 8.80 -31.32
CA SER A 25 -8.89 8.60 -30.52
C SER A 25 -9.12 8.40 -29.01
N ILE A 26 -10.35 8.62 -28.53
CA ILE A 26 -10.67 8.74 -27.09
C ILE A 26 -11.60 7.60 -26.64
N PRO A 27 -11.30 6.91 -25.52
CA PRO A 27 -12.21 5.92 -24.95
C PRO A 27 -13.58 6.54 -24.60
N PRO A 28 -14.70 5.97 -25.10
CA PRO A 28 -16.05 6.49 -24.81
C PRO A 28 -16.37 6.66 -23.31
N PRO A 29 -15.90 5.79 -22.40
CA PRO A 29 -16.12 5.98 -20.96
C PRO A 29 -15.39 7.18 -20.36
N LEU A 30 -14.26 7.58 -20.95
CA LEU A 30 -13.53 8.77 -20.52
C LEU A 30 -14.27 10.04 -20.98
N LEU A 31 -14.74 10.05 -22.23
CA LEU A 31 -15.53 11.16 -22.75
C LEU A 31 -16.83 11.35 -21.95
N GLN A 32 -17.53 10.26 -21.65
CA GLN A 32 -18.73 10.31 -20.82
C GLN A 32 -18.43 10.84 -19.41
N LEU A 33 -17.29 10.47 -18.83
CA LEU A 33 -16.87 11.00 -17.53
C LEU A 33 -16.65 12.52 -17.59
N VAL A 34 -15.93 13.01 -18.60
CA VAL A 34 -15.68 14.46 -18.76
C VAL A 34 -16.99 15.22 -18.96
N LYS A 35 -17.90 14.69 -19.79
CA LYS A 35 -19.23 15.27 -19.97
C LYS A 35 -20.04 15.36 -18.69
N MET A 36 -20.00 14.31 -17.86
CA MET A 36 -20.69 14.33 -16.57
C MET A 36 -20.07 15.34 -15.60
N ILE A 37 -18.77 15.64 -15.73
CA ILE A 37 -18.09 16.66 -14.91
C ILE A 37 -18.44 18.07 -15.40
N GLU A 38 -18.44 18.31 -16.71
CA GLU A 38 -18.67 19.63 -17.31
C GLU A 38 -20.16 20.01 -17.33
N HIS A 39 -21.04 19.06 -17.66
CA HIS A 39 -22.48 19.30 -17.87
C HIS A 39 -23.37 18.67 -16.79
N GLY A 40 -22.78 17.99 -15.80
CA GLY A 40 -23.50 17.30 -14.72
C GLY A 40 -24.07 15.93 -15.12
N PRO A 41 -24.45 15.08 -14.14
CA PRO A 41 -24.86 13.69 -14.37
C PRO A 41 -26.35 13.50 -14.71
N ASP A 42 -27.15 14.58 -14.81
CA ASP A 42 -28.58 14.47 -15.02
C ASP A 42 -28.93 14.03 -16.45
N ILE A 43 -30.00 13.25 -16.60
CA ILE A 43 -30.38 12.69 -17.90
C ILE A 43 -30.78 13.80 -18.89
N LYS A 44 -31.40 14.87 -18.41
CA LYS A 44 -31.79 16.01 -19.26
C LYS A 44 -30.56 16.79 -19.71
N SER A 45 -29.63 17.05 -18.80
CA SER A 45 -28.39 17.76 -19.13
C SER A 45 -27.48 16.96 -20.06
N GLN A 46 -27.54 15.63 -20.05
CA GLN A 46 -26.77 14.78 -20.98
C GLN A 46 -27.43 14.66 -22.36
N LEU A 47 -28.75 14.83 -22.47
CA LEU A 47 -29.48 14.77 -23.75
C LEU A 47 -29.36 16.08 -24.54
N ASP A 48 -29.34 17.21 -23.83
CA ASP A 48 -29.30 18.54 -24.44
C ASP A 48 -27.88 18.97 -24.85
N ASN A 49 -26.83 18.39 -24.23
CA ASN A 49 -25.44 18.76 -24.47
C ASN A 49 -24.72 17.72 -25.35
N VAL A 50 -24.60 18.04 -26.65
CA VAL A 50 -23.72 17.32 -27.59
C VAL A 50 -22.26 17.55 -27.20
N SER A 51 -21.39 16.56 -27.42
CA SER A 51 -19.95 16.66 -27.10
C SER A 51 -19.37 17.97 -27.62
N THR A 52 -18.90 18.82 -26.71
CA THR A 52 -18.26 20.06 -27.09
C THR A 52 -16.79 19.80 -27.45
N LYS A 53 -16.18 20.72 -28.19
CA LYS A 53 -14.74 20.66 -28.45
C LYS A 53 -13.91 20.75 -27.16
N SER A 54 -14.45 21.36 -26.09
CA SER A 54 -13.82 21.39 -24.77
C SER A 54 -13.82 20.01 -24.10
N ASP A 55 -14.94 19.27 -24.12
CA ASP A 55 -15.03 17.92 -23.56
C ASP A 55 -13.95 17.00 -24.15
N LEU A 56 -13.79 17.08 -25.48
CA LEU A 56 -12.83 16.27 -26.22
C LEU A 56 -11.37 16.67 -25.89
N ALA A 57 -11.07 17.97 -25.89
CA ALA A 57 -9.72 18.46 -25.56
C ALA A 57 -9.30 18.09 -24.12
N VAL A 58 -10.24 18.17 -23.16
CA VAL A 58 -9.99 17.78 -21.77
C VAL A 58 -9.79 16.27 -21.65
N ALA A 59 -10.60 15.46 -22.33
CA ALA A 59 -10.43 14.01 -22.33
C ALA A 59 -9.08 13.58 -22.95
N GLN A 60 -8.66 14.22 -24.04
CA GLN A 60 -7.34 14.01 -24.64
C GLN A 60 -6.21 14.42 -23.70
N LEU A 61 -6.32 15.56 -23.04
CA LEU A 61 -5.30 16.04 -22.10
C LEU A 61 -5.16 15.09 -20.91
N LEU A 62 -6.28 14.59 -20.36
CA LEU A 62 -6.28 13.60 -19.28
C LEU A 62 -5.63 12.29 -19.71
N MET A 63 -5.87 11.85 -20.94
CA MET A 63 -5.26 10.65 -21.51
C MET A 63 -3.77 10.83 -21.77
N PHE A 64 -3.34 11.99 -22.29
CA PHE A 64 -1.93 12.31 -22.51
C PHE A 64 -1.13 12.38 -21.19
N ASN A 65 -1.73 12.98 -20.16
CA ASN A 65 -1.12 13.05 -18.82
C ASN A 65 -1.29 11.77 -18.01
N TYR A 66 -2.04 10.78 -18.53
CA TYR A 66 -2.18 9.50 -17.88
C TYR A 66 -0.89 8.70 -18.04
N HIS A 67 0.00 8.83 -17.07
CA HIS A 67 1.07 7.86 -16.89
C HIS A 67 0.47 6.68 -16.13
N PRO A 68 0.29 5.49 -16.73
CA PRO A 68 -0.04 4.30 -15.95
C PRO A 68 1.05 4.20 -14.91
N ASN A 69 0.69 4.12 -13.64
CA ASN A 69 1.67 4.01 -12.57
C ASN A 69 2.39 2.67 -12.82
N SER A 70 3.45 2.71 -13.63
CA SER A 70 4.30 1.57 -13.94
C SER A 70 5.21 1.38 -12.74
N GLN A 71 4.60 1.27 -11.56
CA GLN A 71 5.05 0.29 -10.63
C GLN A 71 4.95 -1.02 -11.42
N LYS A 72 6.07 -1.43 -12.00
CA LYS A 72 6.42 -2.84 -11.96
C LYS A 72 6.24 -3.22 -10.51
N VAL A 73 5.04 -3.63 -10.13
CA VAL A 73 4.80 -4.33 -8.89
C VAL A 73 5.44 -5.69 -9.15
N THR A 74 6.78 -5.74 -9.15
CA THR A 74 7.43 -6.74 -8.33
C THR A 74 6.68 -6.61 -7.03
N VAL A 75 5.83 -7.58 -6.73
CA VAL A 75 5.30 -7.78 -5.40
C VAL A 75 6.54 -7.99 -4.56
N GLN A 76 7.18 -6.88 -4.15
CA GLN A 76 8.13 -6.89 -3.07
C GLN A 76 7.24 -7.16 -1.88
N GLN A 77 6.98 -8.44 -1.68
CA GLN A 77 6.37 -8.94 -0.48
C GLN A 77 7.21 -8.31 0.64
N ARG A 78 6.60 -7.37 1.37
CA ARG A 78 7.31 -6.58 2.41
C ARG A 78 7.79 -7.47 3.56
N HIS A 79 7.51 -8.76 3.49
CA HIS A 79 7.95 -9.83 4.37
C HIS A 79 8.45 -10.99 3.49
N SER A 80 9.43 -11.74 3.98
CA SER A 80 9.87 -12.98 3.34
C SER A 80 8.69 -13.96 3.23
N ALA A 81 8.53 -14.61 2.08
CA ALA A 81 7.50 -15.64 1.90
C ALA A 81 7.65 -16.81 2.87
N ASP A 82 8.89 -17.11 3.28
CA ASP A 82 9.22 -18.16 4.25
C ASP A 82 8.89 -17.78 5.70
N ARG A 83 8.49 -16.52 5.94
CA ARG A 83 8.22 -16.00 7.28
C ARG A 83 6.76 -15.60 7.45
N GLU A 84 6.31 -15.71 8.68
CA GLU A 84 4.96 -15.33 9.10
C GLU A 84 4.70 -13.85 8.78
N THR A 85 3.45 -13.54 8.42
CA THR A 85 3.08 -12.16 8.13
C THR A 85 3.25 -11.30 9.39
N PRO A 86 3.85 -10.10 9.31
CA PRO A 86 4.09 -9.25 10.47
C PRO A 86 2.82 -8.96 11.29
N PHE A 87 1.67 -8.89 10.60
CA PHE A 87 0.37 -8.68 11.23
C PHE A 87 -0.04 -9.85 12.13
N CYS A 88 0.07 -11.09 11.67
CA CYS A 88 -0.29 -12.27 12.45
C CYS A 88 0.62 -12.44 13.67
N VAL A 89 1.91 -12.12 13.53
CA VAL A 89 2.89 -12.10 14.63
C VAL A 89 2.50 -11.05 15.67
N TYR A 90 2.24 -9.81 15.24
CA TYR A 90 1.82 -8.73 16.13
C TYR A 90 0.54 -9.08 16.89
N LEU A 91 -0.47 -9.61 16.20
CA LEU A 91 -1.74 -9.96 16.82
C LEU A 91 -1.56 -11.05 17.87
N GLY A 92 -0.79 -12.11 17.58
CA GLY A 92 -0.49 -13.19 18.52
C GLY A 92 0.23 -12.67 19.78
N LEU A 93 1.27 -11.84 19.60
CA LEU A 93 2.01 -11.22 20.71
C LEU A 93 1.13 -10.29 21.54
N LEU A 94 0.30 -9.47 20.90
CA LEU A 94 -0.61 -8.54 21.58
C LEU A 94 -1.64 -9.28 22.43
N LEU A 95 -2.28 -10.31 21.87
CA LEU A 95 -3.25 -11.13 22.58
C LEU A 95 -2.62 -11.86 23.76
N PHE A 96 -1.41 -12.39 23.57
CA PHE A 96 -0.64 -12.99 24.66
C PHE A 96 -0.32 -12.00 25.76
N ALA A 97 0.15 -10.79 25.41
CA ALA A 97 0.46 -9.74 26.37
C ALA A 97 -0.78 -9.29 27.15
N LYS A 98 -1.94 -9.20 26.51
CA LYS A 98 -3.20 -8.72 27.11
C LYS A 98 -3.93 -9.77 27.93
N THR A 99 -3.96 -11.03 27.46
CA THR A 99 -4.83 -12.05 28.04
C THR A 99 -4.09 -13.18 28.73
N ARG A 100 -2.86 -13.50 28.29
CA ARG A 100 -2.09 -14.69 28.69
C ARG A 100 -2.86 -16.02 28.56
N LYS A 101 -3.98 -16.06 27.82
CA LYS A 101 -4.83 -17.25 27.66
C LYS A 101 -4.40 -18.04 26.42
N ARG A 102 -3.77 -19.20 26.63
CA ARG A 102 -3.37 -20.12 25.55
C ARG A 102 -4.54 -20.50 24.65
N HIS A 103 -5.65 -20.95 25.24
CA HIS A 103 -6.81 -21.44 24.49
C HIS A 103 -7.34 -20.41 23.47
N LEU A 104 -7.38 -19.13 23.83
CA LEU A 104 -7.84 -18.05 22.95
C LEU A 104 -6.94 -17.89 21.71
N ILE A 105 -5.61 -17.95 21.92
CA ILE A 105 -4.63 -17.84 20.83
C ILE A 105 -4.73 -19.06 19.93
N ASP A 106 -4.87 -20.26 20.50
CA ASP A 106 -5.03 -21.49 19.72
C ASP A 106 -6.30 -21.46 18.85
N THR A 107 -7.42 -20.96 19.37
CA THR A 107 -8.66 -20.77 18.59
C THR A 107 -8.46 -19.78 17.43
N LEU A 108 -7.81 -18.64 17.67
CA LEU A 108 -7.57 -17.64 16.63
C LEU A 108 -6.56 -18.13 15.57
N PHE A 109 -5.58 -18.94 15.98
CA PHE A 109 -4.66 -19.62 15.07
C PHE A 109 -5.40 -20.62 14.18
N GLN A 110 -6.34 -21.41 14.72
CA GLN A 110 -7.18 -22.33 13.93
C GLN A 110 -8.01 -21.62 12.86
N HIS A 111 -8.39 -20.36 13.10
CA HIS A 111 -9.07 -19.51 12.12
C HIS A 111 -8.12 -18.73 11.19
N GLY A 112 -6.81 -18.94 11.29
CA GLY A 112 -5.81 -18.28 10.45
C GLY A 112 -5.60 -16.78 10.75
N LEU A 113 -6.04 -16.32 11.92
CA LEU A 113 -6.01 -14.89 12.29
C LEU A 113 -4.68 -14.47 12.92
N CYS A 114 -3.98 -15.37 13.59
CA CYS A 114 -2.69 -15.11 14.22
C CYS A 114 -1.74 -16.31 14.09
N ILE A 115 -0.56 -16.21 14.70
CA ILE A 115 0.40 -17.32 14.85
C ILE A 115 0.02 -18.24 16.02
N SER A 116 0.60 -19.44 16.07
CA SER A 116 0.34 -20.42 17.14
C SER A 116 0.88 -19.95 18.49
N TYR A 117 0.28 -20.43 19.59
CA TYR A 117 0.75 -20.09 20.93
C TYR A 117 2.22 -20.48 21.16
N ASP A 118 2.63 -21.65 20.67
CA ASP A 118 4.00 -22.13 20.82
C ASP A 118 4.99 -21.20 20.09
N ARG A 119 4.63 -20.70 18.91
CA ARG A 119 5.42 -19.70 18.19
C ARG A 119 5.52 -18.38 18.96
N VAL A 120 4.41 -17.89 19.52
CA VAL A 120 4.41 -16.67 20.35
C VAL A 120 5.39 -16.81 21.51
N ARG A 121 5.38 -17.98 22.17
CA ARG A 121 6.29 -18.30 23.27
C ARG A 121 7.73 -18.36 22.80
N GLU A 122 8.01 -19.02 21.69
CA GLU A 122 9.34 -19.10 21.09
C GLU A 122 9.91 -17.70 20.79
N ILE A 123 9.14 -16.84 20.12
CA ILE A 123 9.54 -15.44 19.83
C ILE A 123 9.83 -14.68 21.13
N SER A 124 9.00 -14.89 22.16
CA SER A 124 9.19 -14.24 23.46
C SER A 124 10.47 -14.70 24.16
N THR A 125 10.79 -15.99 24.07
CA THR A 125 12.03 -16.57 24.60
C THR A 125 13.25 -16.04 23.86
N GLN A 126 13.23 -16.07 22.52
CA GLN A 126 14.31 -15.55 21.68
C GLN A 126 14.58 -14.06 21.97
N LEU A 127 13.53 -13.28 22.19
CA LEU A 127 13.68 -11.87 22.59
C LEU A 127 14.35 -11.73 23.96
N GLY A 128 14.00 -12.59 24.92
CA GLY A 128 14.63 -12.63 26.24
C GLY A 128 16.10 -13.01 26.17
N GLU A 129 16.43 -14.06 25.43
CA GLU A 129 17.80 -14.53 25.20
C GLU A 129 18.66 -13.44 24.53
N ALA A 130 18.14 -12.78 23.50
CA ALA A 130 18.83 -11.69 22.82
C ALA A 130 19.11 -10.50 23.77
N VAL A 131 18.22 -10.21 24.72
CA VAL A 131 18.45 -9.17 25.74
C VAL A 131 19.55 -9.59 26.71
N VAL A 132 19.58 -10.86 27.13
CA VAL A 132 20.61 -11.40 28.02
C VAL A 132 21.98 -11.39 27.33
N GLU A 133 22.07 -11.90 26.11
CA GLU A 133 23.30 -11.88 25.31
C GLU A 133 23.83 -10.46 25.15
N ARG A 134 22.93 -9.51 24.86
CA ARG A 134 23.29 -8.10 24.76
C ARG A 134 23.80 -7.52 26.08
N TYR A 135 23.22 -7.90 27.21
CA TYR A 135 23.70 -7.50 28.53
C TYR A 135 25.10 -8.05 28.81
N LEU A 136 25.38 -9.31 28.46
CA LEU A 136 26.70 -9.90 28.65
C LEU A 136 27.77 -9.19 27.81
N ASN A 137 27.42 -8.72 26.61
CA ASN A 137 28.34 -8.01 25.72
C ASN A 137 28.52 -6.52 26.07
N GLU A 138 27.44 -5.80 26.40
CA GLU A 138 27.46 -4.35 26.62
C GLU A 138 27.56 -3.97 28.11
N GLY A 139 27.30 -4.90 29.04
CA GLY A 139 27.19 -4.64 30.48
C GLY A 139 25.95 -3.85 30.89
N VAL A 140 25.11 -3.43 29.93
CA VAL A 140 23.93 -2.60 30.14
C VAL A 140 22.73 -3.10 29.33
N VAL A 141 21.53 -2.97 29.88
CA VAL A 141 20.28 -3.15 29.15
C VAL A 141 19.67 -1.78 28.88
N CYS A 142 19.65 -1.38 27.61
CA CYS A 142 18.98 -0.14 27.19
C CYS A 142 17.60 -0.45 26.58
N PRO A 143 16.49 -0.02 27.22
CA PRO A 143 15.16 -0.11 26.65
C PRO A 143 15.09 0.54 25.26
N PRO A 144 14.34 -0.03 24.29
CA PRO A 144 14.25 0.51 22.93
C PRO A 144 13.83 1.98 22.87
N LEU A 145 12.97 2.42 23.81
CA LEU A 145 12.48 3.80 23.92
C LEU A 145 13.57 4.81 24.32
N LEU A 146 14.71 4.33 24.82
CA LEU A 146 15.85 5.15 25.25
C LEU A 146 17.03 5.09 24.27
N LYS A 147 16.95 4.25 23.23
CA LYS A 147 17.96 4.18 22.17
C LYS A 147 18.02 5.53 21.43
N GLY A 148 19.14 6.23 21.59
CA GLY A 148 19.42 7.53 20.95
C GLY A 148 19.37 8.75 21.86
N LYS A 149 18.90 8.62 23.11
CA LYS A 149 18.85 9.76 24.07
C LYS A 149 19.79 9.63 25.27
N CYS A 150 20.17 8.42 25.66
CA CYS A 150 21.08 8.21 26.79
C CYS A 150 21.96 6.99 26.54
N LEU A 151 23.22 7.19 26.13
CA LEU A 151 24.39 6.45 26.61
C LEU A 151 25.64 7.29 26.22
N PRO A 152 26.48 7.74 27.16
CA PRO A 152 27.85 8.08 26.80
C PRO A 152 28.50 6.81 26.24
N GLN A 153 29.16 6.92 25.09
CA GLN A 153 29.99 5.86 24.56
C GLN A 153 30.99 5.48 25.67
N LEU A 154 30.86 4.29 26.25
CA LEU A 154 31.90 3.74 27.10
C LEU A 154 33.11 3.55 26.21
N GLN A 155 34.02 4.54 26.24
CA GLN A 155 35.33 4.42 25.62
C GLN A 155 36.03 3.25 26.30
N SER A 156 36.29 2.21 25.53
CA SER A 156 37.16 1.11 25.89
C SER A 156 38.55 1.67 26.17
N THR A 157 38.87 1.89 27.44
CA THR A 157 40.22 2.19 27.91
C THR A 157 41.02 0.89 27.87
N THR A 158 41.96 0.83 26.92
CA THR A 158 43.12 -0.07 26.98
C THR A 158 44.25 0.68 27.69
#